data_AF-A0A1B6KLJ4-F1
#
_entry.id   AF-A0A1B6KLJ4-F1
#
_cell.length_a   1.000
_cell.length_b   1.000
_cell.length_c   1.000
_cell.angle_alpha   90.00
_cell.angle_beta   90.00
_cell.angle_gamma   90.00
#
_symmetry.space_group_name_H-M   'P 1'
#
loop_
_entity.id
_entity.type
_entity.pdbx_description
1 polymer ?
#
loop_
_entity_poly.entity_id
_entity_poly.type
_entity_poly.pdbx_seq_one_letter_code
_entity_poly.pdbx_strand_id
1 'polypeptide(L)'
;MMREGRSFVSSVTSKGSYSVREPPAKDEYHIVEIEKEISACEPTCKSMCTDLEHSPLTSKYVAEINRIWDLLTKSHNNNKKLVEIIKDQILTLANSNVKLTVASEASKGEQRNIDKLTQEVQRALRMVDTAHTREQVAQETIENLRQQINRLHSELEAKSRHTDQEGDFSAMAKTKEAQAKERERMVNEITSLRERLGAALSYQEELERKNSSADLRISELQQELENQMNEMSKESRFKERFEDEVHRARKELGSKENQIAILNDQALELQVRLLQSQNTIKEMKAVNDKQVQMIENLNQRLMKSQDEYQREVGVVDEMKQIVTVLNNQIKMNEEEIAKLMSEVAKTATVQESFKKKLNKMEGKRTVMEEQKAKLVMELQTLQRSLKEEVLRGKEDRRMLENTARERDIINKSLIKANTSVSEKERVAKLTEQAKLYLEHEIDNNNAEINRQIQHITSLEKEKDRHVADAVILTKKLEAAIEDTKLQQVSLNDYRKKLTETEAKLGMKVSECENIRYELNTCSKNLNEAQEDITEYNHKARVMTLQIEQLKEDIAGKEVQLMREQLALRKAHAEKEAMRVETMKVEHELKEVK
;
A
#
# COMPACT_ATOMS: atom_id res chain seq x y z
N MET A 1 0.62 47.07 19.43
CA MET A 1 0.29 46.96 17.99
C MET A 1 -0.48 45.66 17.79
N MET A 2 -1.73 45.72 17.36
CA MET A 2 -2.44 44.55 16.81
C MET A 2 -2.03 44.39 15.34
N ARG A 3 -2.14 43.18 14.77
CA ARG A 3 -2.27 42.98 13.31
C ARG A 3 -3.40 42.00 13.05
N GLU A 4 -4.27 42.35 12.11
CA GLU A 4 -5.53 41.64 11.92
C GLU A 4 -5.36 40.28 11.23
N GLY A 5 -6.11 39.28 11.71
CA GLY A 5 -6.46 38.13 10.88
C GLY A 5 -7.44 38.57 9.79
N ARG A 6 -7.10 38.34 8.52
CA ARG A 6 -7.98 38.71 7.39
C ARG A 6 -9.20 37.78 7.33
N SER A 7 -10.39 38.37 7.42
CA SER A 7 -11.66 37.67 7.24
C SER A 7 -11.90 37.34 5.76
N PHE A 8 -11.99 36.06 5.42
CA PHE A 8 -12.32 35.58 4.07
C PHE A 8 -13.85 35.43 3.90
N VAL A 9 -14.62 36.50 4.14
CA VAL A 9 -16.10 36.48 4.05
C VAL A 9 -16.66 37.82 3.54
N SER A 10 -16.59 38.10 2.22
CA SER A 10 -17.33 39.23 1.60
C SER A 10 -17.34 39.26 0.06
N SER A 11 -18.06 38.35 -0.62
CA SER A 11 -18.35 38.53 -2.07
C SER A 11 -19.48 37.67 -2.70
N VAL A 12 -20.56 37.33 -1.98
CA VAL A 12 -21.78 36.78 -2.63
C VAL A 12 -23.04 37.52 -2.16
N THR A 13 -23.39 38.60 -2.89
CA THR A 13 -24.72 39.21 -2.83
C THR A 13 -25.30 39.31 -4.24
N SER A 14 -26.47 38.70 -4.42
CA SER A 14 -27.46 38.96 -5.48
C SER A 14 -26.96 39.28 -6.89
N LYS A 15 -26.98 38.27 -7.79
CA LYS A 15 -27.41 38.47 -9.18
C LYS A 15 -27.73 37.17 -9.92
N GLY A 16 -28.88 37.17 -10.59
CA GLY A 16 -29.09 36.55 -11.90
C GLY A 16 -29.01 35.03 -12.02
N SER A 17 -30.17 34.39 -12.19
CA SER A 17 -30.27 33.07 -12.82
C SER A 17 -29.82 33.14 -14.28
N TYR A 18 -28.57 32.79 -14.57
CA TYR A 18 -28.08 32.55 -15.92
C TYR A 18 -27.30 31.24 -15.98
N SER A 19 -27.68 30.37 -16.92
CA SER A 19 -26.92 29.15 -17.23
C SER A 19 -25.68 29.53 -18.03
N VAL A 20 -24.59 29.80 -17.33
CA VAL A 20 -23.25 29.89 -17.91
C VAL A 20 -22.53 28.59 -17.56
N ARG A 21 -22.08 27.83 -18.56
CA ARG A 21 -21.05 26.83 -18.34
C ARG A 21 -19.77 27.59 -17.99
N GLU A 22 -19.40 27.60 -16.72
CA GLU A 22 -18.02 27.91 -16.36
C GLU A 22 -17.09 26.92 -17.10
N PRO A 23 -15.95 27.38 -17.64
CA PRO A 23 -14.98 26.47 -18.22
C PRO A 23 -14.46 25.50 -17.14
N PRO A 24 -14.09 24.25 -17.49
CA PRO A 24 -13.50 23.32 -16.54
C PRO A 24 -12.34 23.97 -15.80
N ALA A 25 -12.25 23.72 -14.49
CA ALA A 25 -11.11 24.18 -13.70
C ALA A 25 -9.79 23.64 -14.31
N LYS A 26 -8.66 24.35 -14.13
CA LYS A 26 -7.38 23.92 -14.72
C LYS A 26 -7.04 22.46 -14.42
N ASP A 27 -7.32 22.04 -13.19
CA ASP A 27 -7.07 20.68 -12.71
C ASP A 27 -7.96 19.64 -13.44
N GLU A 28 -9.21 20.01 -13.73
CA GLU A 28 -10.16 19.19 -14.51
C GLU A 28 -9.73 19.06 -15.97
N TYR A 29 -9.13 20.10 -16.55
CA TYR A 29 -8.53 20.06 -17.88
C TYR A 29 -7.32 19.11 -17.92
N HIS A 30 -6.42 19.21 -16.94
CA HIS A 30 -5.26 18.32 -16.84
C HIS A 30 -5.64 16.85 -16.60
N ILE A 31 -6.72 16.55 -15.89
CA ILE A 31 -7.18 15.17 -15.71
C ILE A 31 -7.66 14.55 -17.03
N VAL A 32 -8.39 15.31 -17.86
CA VAL A 32 -8.81 14.88 -19.21
C VAL A 32 -7.61 14.74 -20.15
N GLU A 33 -6.61 15.60 -20.01
CA GLU A 33 -5.34 15.52 -20.75
C GLU A 33 -4.56 14.25 -20.40
N ILE A 34 -4.39 13.94 -19.12
CA ILE A 34 -3.73 12.71 -18.61
C ILE A 34 -4.52 11.45 -19.00
N GLU A 35 -5.85 11.45 -18.94
CA GLU A 35 -6.68 10.30 -19.37
C GLU A 35 -6.51 10.03 -20.88
N LYS A 36 -6.37 11.08 -21.69
CA LYS A 36 -6.09 10.99 -23.13
C LYS A 36 -4.67 10.47 -23.41
N GLU A 37 -3.66 10.93 -22.66
CA GLU A 37 -2.28 10.45 -22.77
C GLU A 37 -2.15 8.97 -22.41
N ILE A 38 -2.74 8.54 -21.29
CA ILE A 38 -2.72 7.13 -20.87
C ILE A 38 -3.45 6.25 -21.90
N SER A 39 -4.59 6.71 -22.44
CA SER A 39 -5.31 6.01 -23.51
C SER A 39 -4.49 5.87 -24.80
N ALA A 40 -3.63 6.85 -25.12
CA ALA A 40 -2.71 6.78 -26.27
C ALA A 40 -1.48 5.89 -26.02
N CYS A 41 -1.03 5.80 -24.77
CA CYS A 41 0.08 4.94 -24.36
C CYS A 41 -0.30 3.45 -24.34
N GLU A 42 -1.57 3.08 -24.11
CA GLU A 42 -2.00 1.68 -24.02
C GLU A 42 -1.67 0.82 -25.27
N PRO A 43 -2.06 1.20 -26.51
CA PRO A 43 -1.70 0.41 -27.70
C PRO A 43 -0.19 0.38 -27.95
N THR A 44 0.51 1.47 -27.61
CA THR A 44 1.98 1.57 -27.76
C THR A 44 2.69 0.62 -26.80
N CYS A 45 2.24 0.55 -25.54
CA CYS A 45 2.73 -0.38 -24.53
C CYS A 45 2.48 -1.84 -24.94
N LYS A 46 1.27 -2.14 -25.44
CA LYS A 46 0.91 -3.48 -25.94
C LYS A 46 1.77 -3.93 -27.12
N SER A 47 1.98 -3.06 -28.12
CA SER A 47 2.87 -3.34 -29.27
C SER A 47 4.29 -3.62 -28.79
N MET A 48 4.84 -2.75 -27.94
CA MET A 48 6.18 -2.91 -27.38
C MET A 48 6.33 -4.22 -26.59
N CYS A 49 5.33 -4.61 -25.80
CA CYS A 49 5.32 -5.91 -25.13
C CYS A 49 5.38 -7.06 -26.13
N THR A 50 4.53 -7.08 -27.16
CA THR A 50 4.59 -8.14 -28.20
C THR A 50 5.91 -8.15 -28.97
N ASP A 51 6.50 -6.99 -29.27
CA ASP A 51 7.82 -6.92 -29.94
C ASP A 51 8.94 -7.48 -29.04
N LEU A 52 8.89 -7.23 -27.73
CA LEU A 52 9.85 -7.73 -26.76
C LEU A 52 9.69 -9.23 -26.47
N GLU A 53 8.49 -9.81 -26.63
CA GLU A 53 8.24 -11.26 -26.52
C GLU A 53 8.95 -12.07 -27.60
N HIS A 54 9.13 -11.52 -28.81
CA HIS A 54 9.76 -12.20 -29.94
C HIS A 54 11.29 -12.43 -29.78
N SER A 55 11.93 -11.87 -28.74
CA SER A 55 13.36 -12.06 -28.46
C SER A 55 13.61 -12.70 -27.07
N PRO A 56 14.36 -13.82 -26.98
CA PRO A 56 14.63 -14.50 -25.70
C PRO A 56 15.36 -13.65 -24.66
N LEU A 57 16.12 -12.64 -25.09
CA LEU A 57 16.85 -11.74 -24.18
C LEU A 57 15.94 -10.67 -23.56
N THR A 58 14.82 -10.35 -24.21
CA THR A 58 13.92 -9.25 -23.85
C THR A 58 12.59 -9.71 -23.23
N SER A 59 12.10 -10.89 -23.60
CA SER A 59 10.83 -11.47 -23.12
C SER A 59 10.69 -11.41 -21.58
N LYS A 60 11.77 -11.63 -20.84
CA LYS A 60 11.83 -11.53 -19.37
C LYS A 60 11.40 -10.17 -18.78
N TYR A 61 11.47 -9.08 -19.55
CA TYR A 61 11.05 -7.74 -19.10
C TYR A 61 9.56 -7.47 -19.34
N VAL A 62 8.89 -8.24 -20.19
CA VAL A 62 7.48 -8.04 -20.56
C VAL A 62 6.56 -8.18 -19.35
N ALA A 63 6.86 -9.13 -18.46
CA ALA A 63 6.14 -9.29 -17.19
C ALA A 63 6.25 -8.06 -16.29
N GLU A 64 7.41 -7.38 -16.25
CA GLU A 64 7.61 -6.20 -15.41
C GLU A 64 7.01 -4.94 -16.06
N ILE A 65 7.08 -4.81 -17.40
CA ILE A 65 6.40 -3.73 -18.15
C ILE A 65 4.88 -3.83 -17.97
N ASN A 66 4.31 -5.03 -18.13
CA ASN A 66 2.88 -5.28 -17.89
C ASN A 66 2.51 -4.98 -16.43
N ARG A 67 3.36 -5.34 -15.45
CA ARG A 67 3.16 -5.01 -14.02
C ARG A 67 3.15 -3.49 -13.78
N ILE A 68 4.07 -2.75 -14.39
CA ILE A 68 4.13 -1.29 -14.29
C ILE A 68 2.90 -0.66 -14.95
N TRP A 69 2.47 -1.16 -16.12
CA TRP A 69 1.26 -0.73 -16.80
C TRP A 69 0.00 -0.94 -15.94
N ASP A 70 -0.10 -2.11 -15.30
CA ASP A 70 -1.19 -2.46 -14.38
C ASP A 70 -1.25 -1.51 -13.18
N LEU A 71 -0.09 -1.13 -12.61
CA LEU A 71 0.01 -0.19 -11.50
C LEU A 71 -0.33 1.24 -11.91
N LEU A 72 0.14 1.69 -13.08
CA LEU A 72 -0.22 3.00 -13.65
C LEU A 72 -1.73 3.10 -13.90
N THR A 73 -2.31 2.07 -14.52
CA THR A 73 -3.76 1.99 -14.81
C THR A 73 -4.59 1.98 -13.53
N LYS A 74 -4.18 1.23 -12.50
CA LYS A 74 -4.85 1.22 -11.18
C LYS A 74 -4.73 2.58 -10.47
N SER A 75 -3.56 3.22 -10.54
CA SER A 75 -3.33 4.55 -9.97
C SER A 75 -4.22 5.62 -10.61
N HIS A 76 -4.27 5.66 -11.95
CA HIS A 76 -5.11 6.60 -12.69
C HIS A 76 -6.61 6.39 -12.41
N ASN A 77 -7.09 5.14 -12.42
CA ASN A 77 -8.48 4.82 -12.09
C ASN A 77 -8.86 5.20 -10.64
N ASN A 78 -7.93 5.09 -9.69
CA ASN A 78 -8.15 5.54 -8.31
C ASN A 78 -8.19 7.08 -8.22
N ASN A 79 -7.31 7.78 -8.95
CA ASN A 79 -7.30 9.24 -9.01
C ASN A 79 -8.62 9.78 -9.62
N LYS A 80 -9.09 9.20 -10.73
CA LYS A 80 -10.38 9.53 -11.35
C LYS A 80 -11.56 9.40 -10.37
N LYS A 81 -11.63 8.30 -9.61
CA LYS A 81 -12.64 8.10 -8.56
C LYS A 81 -12.54 9.13 -7.42
N LEU A 82 -11.32 9.47 -6.99
CA LEU A 82 -11.11 10.50 -5.97
C LEU A 82 -11.61 11.87 -6.45
N VAL A 83 -11.36 12.23 -7.71
CA VAL A 83 -11.85 13.46 -8.34
C VAL A 83 -13.38 13.49 -8.42
N GLU A 84 -14.02 12.38 -8.80
CA GLU A 84 -15.48 12.26 -8.82
C GLU A 84 -16.09 12.44 -7.42
N ILE A 85 -15.50 11.81 -6.40
CA ILE A 85 -15.89 11.97 -4.99
C ILE A 85 -15.70 13.42 -4.52
N ILE A 86 -14.59 14.07 -4.87
CA ILE A 86 -14.32 15.48 -4.51
C ILE A 86 -15.36 16.41 -5.16
N LYS A 87 -15.73 16.19 -6.43
CA LYS A 87 -16.78 16.95 -7.12
C LYS A 87 -18.14 16.80 -6.43
N ASP A 88 -18.53 15.57 -6.09
CA ASP A 88 -19.79 15.31 -5.39
C ASP A 88 -19.81 15.93 -3.98
N GLN A 89 -18.69 15.87 -3.26
CA GLN A 89 -18.53 16.54 -1.97
C GLN A 89 -18.61 18.07 -2.09
N ILE A 90 -17.99 18.68 -3.12
CA ILE A 90 -18.09 20.13 -3.38
C ILE A 90 -19.53 20.54 -3.68
N LEU A 91 -20.25 19.78 -4.53
CA LEU A 91 -21.67 20.01 -4.81
C LEU A 91 -22.54 19.84 -3.57
N THR A 92 -22.26 18.83 -2.74
CA THR A 92 -22.96 18.58 -1.48
C THR A 92 -22.70 19.69 -0.45
N LEU A 93 -21.47 20.20 -0.35
CA LEU A 93 -21.12 21.34 0.49
C LEU A 93 -21.77 22.64 0.01
N ALA A 94 -21.79 22.90 -1.30
CA ALA A 94 -22.47 24.07 -1.87
C ALA A 94 -23.98 24.03 -1.56
N ASN A 95 -24.64 22.90 -1.82
CA ASN A 95 -26.06 22.70 -1.49
C ASN A 95 -26.33 22.80 0.02
N SER A 96 -25.41 22.32 0.86
CA SER A 96 -25.53 22.42 2.33
C SER A 96 -25.39 23.86 2.80
N ASN A 97 -24.45 24.63 2.25
CA ASN A 97 -24.28 26.05 2.54
C ASN A 97 -25.52 26.86 2.15
N VAL A 98 -26.12 26.63 0.98
CA VAL A 98 -27.38 27.27 0.58
C VAL A 98 -28.50 26.96 1.58
N LYS A 99 -28.68 25.69 1.96
CA LYS A 99 -29.67 25.29 2.99
C LYS A 99 -29.41 25.95 4.34
N LEU A 100 -28.15 26.03 4.77
CA LEU A 100 -27.73 26.63 6.03
C LEU A 100 -27.97 28.15 6.03
N THR A 101 -27.71 28.85 4.91
CA THR A 101 -28.05 30.26 4.75
C THR A 101 -29.55 30.50 4.86
N VAL A 102 -30.38 29.74 4.13
CA VAL A 102 -31.85 29.84 4.19
C VAL A 102 -32.38 29.55 5.61
N ALA A 103 -31.86 28.50 6.28
CA ALA A 103 -32.23 28.18 7.66
C ALA A 103 -31.79 29.28 8.65
N SER A 104 -30.64 29.93 8.43
CA SER A 104 -30.18 31.06 9.24
C SER A 104 -31.06 32.30 9.06
N GLU A 105 -31.57 32.54 7.85
CA GLU A 105 -32.52 33.64 7.59
C GLU A 105 -33.91 33.36 8.16
N ALA A 106 -34.41 32.13 8.03
CA ALA A 106 -35.65 31.67 8.67
C ALA A 106 -35.58 31.83 10.20
N SER A 107 -34.52 31.31 10.84
CA SER A 107 -34.31 31.43 12.29
C SER A 107 -34.21 32.89 12.77
N LYS A 108 -33.60 33.79 11.99
CA LYS A 108 -33.61 35.24 12.28
C LYS A 108 -35.01 35.86 12.14
N GLY A 109 -35.86 35.33 11.26
CA GLY A 109 -37.27 35.70 11.15
C GLY A 109 -38.09 35.21 12.34
N GLU A 110 -37.88 33.97 12.75
CA GLU A 110 -38.52 33.35 13.92
C GLU A 110 -38.14 34.08 15.21
N GLN A 111 -36.86 34.37 15.45
CA GLN A 111 -36.42 35.15 16.62
C GLN A 111 -37.12 36.51 16.68
N ARG A 112 -37.21 37.25 15.57
CA ARG A 112 -37.94 38.53 15.50
C ARG A 112 -39.43 38.41 15.81
N ASN A 113 -40.04 37.24 15.61
CA ASN A 113 -41.43 36.98 15.97
C ASN A 113 -41.56 36.54 17.44
N ILE A 114 -40.60 35.76 17.96
CA ILE A 114 -40.49 35.44 19.39
C ILE A 114 -40.32 36.73 20.20
N ASP A 115 -39.47 37.66 19.76
CA ASP A 115 -39.23 38.95 20.42
C ASP A 115 -40.52 39.79 20.49
N LYS A 116 -41.31 39.85 19.41
CA LYS A 116 -42.61 40.53 19.36
C LYS A 116 -43.63 39.88 20.30
N LEU A 117 -43.83 38.56 20.19
CA LEU A 117 -44.76 37.81 21.03
C LEU A 117 -44.37 37.93 22.52
N THR A 118 -43.07 37.96 22.83
CA THR A 118 -42.56 38.21 24.19
C THR A 118 -42.95 39.61 24.68
N GLN A 119 -42.86 40.64 23.84
CA GLN A 119 -43.31 42.00 24.18
C GLN A 119 -44.84 42.08 24.35
N GLU A 120 -45.61 41.36 23.54
CA GLU A 120 -47.07 41.28 23.64
C GLU A 120 -47.51 40.55 24.92
N VAL A 121 -46.87 39.44 25.28
CA VAL A 121 -47.07 38.74 26.57
C VAL A 121 -46.69 39.64 27.75
N GLN A 122 -45.57 40.36 27.69
CA GLN A 122 -45.21 41.34 28.74
C GLN A 122 -46.22 42.49 28.85
N ARG A 123 -46.83 42.93 27.74
CA ARG A 123 -47.91 43.93 27.76
C ARG A 123 -49.19 43.34 28.36
N ALA A 124 -49.55 42.11 28.00
CA ALA A 124 -50.72 41.42 28.53
C ALA A 124 -50.61 41.17 30.04
N LEU A 125 -49.44 40.71 30.53
CA LEU A 125 -49.18 40.54 31.96
C LEU A 125 -49.37 41.85 32.73
N ARG A 126 -48.77 42.96 32.26
CA ARG A 126 -48.99 44.29 32.88
C ARG A 126 -50.45 44.73 32.87
N MET A 127 -51.22 44.35 31.85
CA MET A 127 -52.67 44.61 31.80
C MET A 127 -53.44 43.75 32.82
N VAL A 128 -53.02 42.51 33.06
CA VAL A 128 -53.55 41.65 34.13
C VAL A 128 -53.21 42.21 35.51
N ASP A 129 -51.97 42.64 35.75
CA ASP A 129 -51.56 43.31 37.01
C ASP A 129 -52.42 44.57 37.27
N THR A 130 -52.67 45.35 36.20
CA THR A 130 -53.52 46.57 36.25
C THR A 130 -55.01 46.24 36.42
N ALA A 131 -55.46 45.05 36.01
CA ALA A 131 -56.83 44.58 36.24
C ALA A 131 -57.00 44.06 37.67
N HIS A 132 -56.05 43.26 38.16
CA HIS A 132 -56.09 42.67 39.50
C HIS A 132 -56.00 43.73 40.60
N THR A 133 -55.15 44.75 40.43
CA THR A 133 -55.11 45.90 41.35
C THR A 133 -56.41 46.70 41.39
N ARG A 134 -57.15 46.82 40.27
CA ARG A 134 -58.50 47.41 40.25
C ARG A 134 -59.53 46.51 40.92
N GLU A 135 -59.42 45.20 40.72
CA GLU A 135 -60.29 44.21 41.35
C GLU A 135 -60.14 44.22 42.87
N GLN A 136 -58.91 44.26 43.39
CA GLN A 136 -58.63 44.37 44.82
C GLN A 136 -59.31 45.61 45.44
N VAL A 137 -59.16 46.79 44.82
CA VAL A 137 -59.83 48.03 45.28
C VAL A 137 -61.36 47.89 45.24
N ALA A 138 -61.91 47.20 44.24
CA ALA A 138 -63.35 46.92 44.17
C ALA A 138 -63.80 45.94 45.29
N GLN A 139 -63.02 44.91 45.60
CA GLN A 139 -63.29 43.97 46.69
C GLN A 139 -63.23 44.66 48.07
N GLU A 140 -62.23 45.50 48.32
CA GLU A 140 -62.14 46.34 49.53
C GLU A 140 -63.33 47.31 49.66
N THR A 141 -63.85 47.81 48.54
CA THR A 141 -65.07 48.64 48.50
C THR A 141 -66.34 47.83 48.81
N ILE A 142 -66.47 46.62 48.26
CA ILE A 142 -67.61 45.71 48.50
C ILE A 142 -67.68 45.27 49.97
N GLU A 143 -66.54 44.97 50.59
CA GLU A 143 -66.49 44.57 52.00
C GLU A 143 -66.91 45.71 52.94
N ASN A 144 -66.48 46.95 52.66
CA ASN A 144 -66.97 48.13 53.37
C ASN A 144 -68.50 48.32 53.28
N LEU A 145 -69.10 47.98 52.13
CA LEU A 145 -70.57 48.04 51.94
C LEU A 145 -71.29 46.92 52.70
N ARG A 146 -70.75 45.70 52.71
CA ARG A 146 -71.29 44.57 53.50
C ARG A 146 -71.35 44.89 55.00
N GLN A 147 -70.31 45.54 55.52
CA GLN A 147 -70.25 45.96 56.92
C GLN A 147 -71.23 47.10 57.28
N GLN A 148 -71.81 47.79 56.29
CA GLN A 148 -72.91 48.75 56.49
C GLN A 148 -74.27 48.04 56.49
N ILE A 149 -74.50 47.11 55.55
CA ILE A 149 -75.75 46.32 55.46
C ILE A 149 -76.02 45.53 56.75
N ASN A 150 -74.97 44.93 57.33
CA ASN A 150 -75.08 44.19 58.59
C ASN A 150 -75.44 45.05 59.81
N ARG A 151 -75.23 46.38 59.76
CA ARG A 151 -75.64 47.29 60.86
C ARG A 151 -77.13 47.64 60.77
N LEU A 152 -77.66 47.76 59.55
CA LEU A 152 -79.07 48.10 59.31
C LEU A 152 -80.03 46.92 59.58
N HIS A 153 -79.60 45.67 59.40
CA HIS A 153 -80.45 44.51 59.68
C HIS A 153 -80.80 44.36 61.18
N SER A 154 -79.92 44.77 62.10
CA SER A 154 -80.16 44.64 63.54
C SER A 154 -81.20 45.61 64.11
N GLU A 155 -81.67 46.60 63.35
CA GLU A 155 -82.64 47.61 63.85
C GLU A 155 -84.11 47.27 63.54
N LEU A 156 -84.38 46.22 62.74
CA LEU A 156 -85.69 46.05 62.08
C LEU A 156 -86.60 44.96 62.69
N GLU A 157 -86.08 44.02 63.48
CA GLU A 157 -86.85 42.83 63.95
C GLU A 157 -87.73 43.04 65.21
N ALA A 158 -88.16 44.27 65.54
CA ALA A 158 -88.72 44.60 66.86
C ALA A 158 -90.10 45.32 66.88
N LYS A 159 -91.22 44.69 66.44
CA LYS A 159 -92.65 44.96 66.86
C LYS A 159 -93.76 44.15 66.11
N SER A 160 -94.78 43.62 66.84
CA SER A 160 -96.27 43.57 66.53
C SER A 160 -97.04 42.33 67.10
N ARG A 161 -98.39 42.38 67.35
CA ARG A 161 -99.28 41.36 68.05
C ARG A 161 -100.86 41.54 67.97
N HIS A 162 -101.66 40.45 68.15
CA HIS A 162 -103.03 40.27 68.85
C HIS A 162 -104.39 40.81 68.24
N THR A 163 -105.70 40.41 68.52
CA THR A 163 -106.49 39.27 69.18
C THR A 163 -108.09 39.34 69.08
N ASP A 164 -108.82 38.18 69.14
CA ASP A 164 -110.13 37.77 69.85
C ASP A 164 -111.56 38.46 69.65
N GLN A 165 -112.82 37.99 69.97
CA GLN A 165 -113.58 36.70 70.32
C GLN A 165 -115.18 36.84 70.40
N GLU A 166 -115.99 35.72 70.35
CA GLU A 166 -117.44 35.34 70.76
C GLU A 166 -118.69 36.32 70.89
N GLY A 167 -120.00 36.01 71.19
CA GLY A 167 -120.95 34.83 71.48
C GLY A 167 -122.23 35.28 72.32
N ASP A 168 -123.38 34.61 72.65
CA ASP A 168 -124.26 33.47 72.19
C ASP A 168 -125.65 33.36 73.02
N PHE A 169 -126.61 32.41 72.72
CA PHE A 169 -127.74 31.78 73.53
C PHE A 169 -129.20 32.33 73.75
N SER A 170 -130.16 31.43 74.13
CA SER A 170 -131.22 31.52 75.22
C SER A 170 -132.71 31.11 74.91
N ALA A 171 -133.58 30.98 75.96
CA ALA A 171 -135.01 30.51 75.98
C ALA A 171 -135.80 31.03 77.27
N MET A 172 -137.00 30.61 77.78
CA MET A 172 -137.98 29.50 77.59
C MET A 172 -139.36 29.73 78.35
N ALA A 173 -140.37 28.82 78.20
CA ALA A 173 -141.60 28.57 79.00
C ALA A 173 -142.78 29.60 79.06
N LYS A 174 -144.11 29.34 79.24
CA LYS A 174 -145.05 28.16 79.37
C LYS A 174 -145.85 28.07 80.70
N THR A 175 -147.17 27.78 80.78
CA THR A 175 -148.37 27.95 79.89
C THR A 175 -149.71 27.54 80.60
N LYS A 176 -150.89 27.99 80.14
CA LYS A 176 -152.25 27.47 80.56
C LYS A 176 -152.63 26.20 79.79
N GLU A 177 -151.77 25.20 79.90
CA GLU A 177 -151.44 24.32 78.78
C GLU A 177 -152.46 23.20 78.46
N ALA A 178 -153.06 22.54 79.45
CA ALA A 178 -153.45 21.12 79.38
C ALA A 178 -154.38 20.60 78.24
N GLN A 179 -155.11 21.44 77.50
CA GLN A 179 -155.91 21.01 76.33
C GLN A 179 -155.70 21.86 75.06
N ALA A 180 -154.95 22.96 75.17
CA ALA A 180 -154.09 23.35 74.05
C ALA A 180 -153.07 22.22 73.82
N LYS A 181 -152.50 21.65 74.90
CA LYS A 181 -151.46 20.61 74.95
C LYS A 181 -151.63 19.53 73.91
N GLU A 182 -152.79 18.92 73.67
CA GLU A 182 -152.82 17.82 72.70
C GLU A 182 -152.60 18.30 71.25
N ARG A 183 -153.18 19.45 70.88
CA ARG A 183 -152.92 20.08 69.56
C ARG A 183 -151.57 20.79 69.51
N GLU A 184 -151.17 21.44 70.59
CA GLU A 184 -149.89 22.13 70.75
C GLU A 184 -148.74 21.12 70.85
N ARG A 185 -148.97 19.90 71.35
CA ARG A 185 -148.02 18.77 71.36
C ARG A 185 -147.93 18.16 69.99
N MET A 186 -149.06 17.86 69.32
CA MET A 186 -149.04 17.45 67.91
C MET A 186 -148.30 18.49 67.03
N VAL A 187 -148.55 19.78 67.24
CA VAL A 187 -147.86 20.88 66.53
C VAL A 187 -146.40 21.02 66.96
N ASN A 188 -146.07 20.96 68.26
CA ASN A 188 -144.68 21.02 68.75
C ASN A 188 -143.88 19.76 68.40
N GLU A 189 -144.54 18.62 68.19
CA GLU A 189 -143.95 17.37 67.74
C GLU A 189 -143.74 17.43 66.22
N ILE A 190 -144.67 18.02 65.46
CA ILE A 190 -144.48 18.35 64.04
C ILE A 190 -143.40 19.43 63.84
N THR A 191 -143.32 20.49 64.67
CA THR A 191 -142.24 21.47 64.58
C THR A 191 -140.92 20.87 65.07
N SER A 192 -140.90 20.12 66.17
CA SER A 192 -139.68 19.44 66.63
C SER A 192 -139.19 18.37 65.65
N LEU A 193 -140.08 17.73 64.89
CA LEU A 193 -139.71 16.84 63.78
C LEU A 193 -139.26 17.63 62.54
N ARG A 194 -139.82 18.80 62.26
CA ARG A 194 -139.33 19.72 61.21
C ARG A 194 -138.00 20.39 61.56
N GLU A 195 -137.77 20.70 62.82
CA GLU A 195 -136.51 21.20 63.38
C GLU A 195 -135.45 20.11 63.36
N ARG A 196 -135.79 18.88 63.76
CA ARG A 196 -134.91 17.71 63.60
C ARG A 196 -134.62 17.37 62.14
N LEU A 197 -135.61 17.49 61.25
CA LEU A 197 -135.42 17.31 59.81
C LEU A 197 -134.55 18.44 59.22
N GLY A 198 -134.78 19.69 59.61
CA GLY A 198 -133.96 20.83 59.20
C GLY A 198 -132.52 20.73 59.71
N ALA A 199 -132.33 20.34 60.97
CA ALA A 199 -131.00 20.08 61.54
C ALA A 199 -130.31 18.89 60.86
N ALA A 200 -131.04 17.82 60.52
CA ALA A 200 -130.51 16.69 59.77
C ALA A 200 -130.13 17.06 58.33
N LEU A 201 -130.92 17.93 57.66
CA LEU A 201 -130.61 18.45 56.33
C LEU A 201 -129.41 19.41 56.36
N SER A 202 -129.33 20.33 57.32
CA SER A 202 -128.15 21.18 57.53
C SER A 202 -126.90 20.34 57.84
N TYR A 203 -127.03 19.29 58.63
CA TYR A 203 -125.94 18.36 58.92
C TYR A 203 -125.54 17.52 57.69
N GLN A 204 -126.51 17.15 56.84
CA GLN A 204 -126.24 16.52 55.55
C GLN A 204 -125.51 17.49 54.61
N GLU A 205 -125.95 18.74 54.47
CA GLU A 205 -125.24 19.77 53.70
C GLU A 205 -123.82 20.02 54.24
N GLU A 206 -123.63 20.03 55.55
CA GLU A 206 -122.30 20.10 56.16
C GLU A 206 -121.44 18.88 55.80
N LEU A 207 -122.00 17.67 55.81
CA LEU A 207 -121.28 16.46 55.41
C LEU A 207 -120.96 16.44 53.92
N GLU A 208 -121.87 16.89 53.05
CA GLU A 208 -121.65 17.00 51.61
C GLU A 208 -120.59 18.06 51.27
N ARG A 209 -120.60 19.21 51.98
CA ARG A 209 -119.53 20.22 51.88
C ARG A 209 -118.20 19.69 52.40
N LYS A 210 -118.18 18.96 53.53
CA LYS A 210 -116.97 18.33 54.08
C LYS A 210 -116.42 17.26 53.11
N ASN A 211 -117.27 16.42 52.53
CA ASN A 211 -116.85 15.43 51.53
C ASN A 211 -116.29 16.12 50.29
N SER A 212 -117.00 17.12 49.73
CA SER A 212 -116.52 17.91 48.59
C SER A 212 -115.16 18.56 48.86
N SER A 213 -114.92 19.07 50.09
CA SER A 213 -113.62 19.62 50.48
C SER A 213 -112.54 18.55 50.65
N ALA A 214 -112.90 17.33 51.06
CA ALA A 214 -112.00 16.20 51.14
C ALA A 214 -111.65 15.66 49.75
N ASP A 215 -112.62 15.57 48.83
CA ASP A 215 -112.41 15.16 47.43
C ASP A 215 -111.50 16.16 46.70
N LEU A 216 -111.73 17.46 46.87
CA LEU A 216 -110.81 18.51 46.41
C LEU A 216 -109.41 18.33 46.98
N ARG A 217 -109.29 18.10 48.30
CA ARG A 217 -107.98 17.93 48.96
C ARG A 217 -107.27 16.63 48.54
N ILE A 218 -108.01 15.57 48.21
CA ILE A 218 -107.47 14.33 47.63
C ILE A 218 -106.94 14.61 46.21
N SER A 219 -107.68 15.37 45.40
CA SER A 219 -107.25 15.77 44.05
C SER A 219 -105.97 16.62 44.09
N GLU A 220 -105.91 17.61 44.99
CA GLU A 220 -104.69 18.41 45.25
C GLU A 220 -103.50 17.52 45.64
N LEU A 221 -103.68 16.60 46.59
CA LEU A 221 -102.62 15.70 47.04
C LEU A 221 -102.20 14.67 45.98
N GLN A 222 -103.11 14.25 45.09
CA GLN A 222 -102.77 13.41 43.93
C GLN A 222 -101.93 14.18 42.91
N GLN A 223 -102.27 15.44 42.63
CA GLN A 223 -101.49 16.28 41.72
C GLN A 223 -100.11 16.64 42.31
N GLU A 224 -100.03 16.93 43.61
CA GLU A 224 -98.78 17.13 44.35
C GLU A 224 -97.88 15.88 44.27
N LEU A 225 -98.46 14.69 44.46
CA LEU A 225 -97.74 13.42 44.37
C LEU A 225 -97.25 13.13 42.94
N GLU A 226 -98.08 13.38 41.92
CA GLU A 226 -97.67 13.22 40.51
C GLU A 226 -96.56 14.22 40.13
N ASN A 227 -96.63 15.46 40.61
CA ASN A 227 -95.55 16.43 40.45
C ASN A 227 -94.24 15.92 41.10
N GLN A 228 -94.28 15.47 42.35
CA GLN A 228 -93.09 14.93 43.04
C GLN A 228 -92.55 13.66 42.37
N MET A 229 -93.38 12.76 41.86
CA MET A 229 -92.92 11.60 41.07
C MET A 229 -92.22 12.04 39.77
N ASN A 230 -92.75 13.05 39.09
CA ASN A 230 -92.12 13.63 37.90
C ASN A 230 -90.80 14.34 38.21
N GLU A 231 -90.69 15.02 39.36
CA GLU A 231 -89.44 15.65 39.81
C GLU A 231 -88.39 14.62 40.22
N MET A 232 -88.75 13.60 41.02
CA MET A 232 -87.85 12.48 41.34
C MET A 232 -87.37 11.76 40.07
N SER A 233 -88.21 11.62 39.04
CA SER A 233 -87.82 11.02 37.75
C SER A 233 -86.83 11.90 36.97
N LYS A 234 -86.99 13.23 36.99
CA LYS A 234 -86.03 14.18 36.40
C LYS A 234 -84.70 14.14 37.15
N GLU A 235 -84.74 14.20 38.48
CA GLU A 235 -83.55 14.23 39.33
C GLU A 235 -82.74 12.93 39.23
N SER A 236 -83.41 11.77 39.22
CA SER A 236 -82.76 10.47 38.99
C SER A 236 -82.01 10.43 37.65
N ARG A 237 -82.59 10.99 36.58
CA ARG A 237 -81.96 11.08 35.25
C ARG A 237 -80.81 12.10 35.19
N PHE A 238 -80.87 13.18 35.98
CA PHE A 238 -79.74 14.10 36.12
C PHE A 238 -78.59 13.44 36.88
N LYS A 239 -78.89 12.78 38.00
CA LYS A 239 -77.93 12.00 38.79
C LYS A 239 -77.22 10.95 37.94
N GLU A 240 -77.98 10.12 37.21
CA GLU A 240 -77.45 9.07 36.32
C GLU A 240 -76.43 9.64 35.31
N ARG A 241 -76.76 10.78 34.68
CA ARG A 241 -75.85 11.48 33.75
C ARG A 241 -74.58 11.99 34.43
N PHE A 242 -74.69 12.57 35.62
CA PHE A 242 -73.52 13.03 36.37
C PHE A 242 -72.65 11.86 36.86
N GLU A 243 -73.24 10.72 37.24
CA GLU A 243 -72.49 9.50 37.57
C GLU A 243 -71.75 8.95 36.33
N ASP A 244 -72.36 8.98 35.14
CA ASP A 244 -71.72 8.67 33.85
C ASP A 244 -70.60 9.64 33.45
N GLU A 245 -70.74 10.94 33.74
CA GLU A 245 -69.69 11.95 33.51
C GLU A 245 -68.52 11.77 34.47
N VAL A 246 -68.79 11.53 35.77
CA VAL A 246 -67.75 11.23 36.77
C VAL A 246 -67.04 9.92 36.44
N HIS A 247 -67.76 8.89 35.95
CA HIS A 247 -67.13 7.64 35.55
C HIS A 247 -66.22 7.82 34.32
N ARG A 248 -66.66 8.57 33.30
CA ARG A 248 -65.83 8.92 32.14
C ARG A 248 -64.60 9.73 32.54
N ALA A 249 -64.75 10.77 33.35
CA ALA A 249 -63.65 11.60 33.82
C ALA A 249 -62.60 10.79 34.62
N ARG A 250 -63.03 9.86 35.48
CA ARG A 250 -62.12 8.93 36.19
C ARG A 250 -61.36 8.00 35.25
N LYS A 251 -62.04 7.48 34.21
CA LYS A 251 -61.40 6.62 33.20
C LYS A 251 -60.38 7.38 32.34
N GLU A 252 -60.70 8.63 31.98
CA GLU A 252 -59.78 9.51 31.27
C GLU A 252 -58.57 9.88 32.14
N LEU A 253 -58.78 10.24 33.41
CA LEU A 253 -57.71 10.52 34.38
C LEU A 253 -56.74 9.33 34.49
N GLY A 254 -57.25 8.12 34.73
CA GLY A 254 -56.42 6.90 34.80
C GLY A 254 -55.69 6.60 33.48
N SER A 255 -56.26 6.97 32.32
CA SER A 255 -55.55 6.87 31.04
C SER A 255 -54.38 7.86 30.93
N LYS A 256 -54.52 9.05 31.52
CA LYS A 256 -53.46 10.08 31.55
C LYS A 256 -52.39 9.79 32.58
N GLU A 257 -52.74 9.26 33.74
CA GLU A 257 -51.79 8.78 34.76
C GLU A 257 -50.90 7.67 34.18
N ASN A 258 -51.48 6.67 33.50
CA ASN A 258 -50.72 5.64 32.79
C ASN A 258 -49.82 6.22 31.69
N GLN A 259 -50.31 7.21 30.92
CA GLN A 259 -49.52 7.86 29.87
C GLN A 259 -48.35 8.69 30.44
N ILE A 260 -48.54 9.33 31.60
CA ILE A 260 -47.48 10.04 32.34
C ILE A 260 -46.44 9.05 32.88
N ALA A 261 -46.85 7.90 33.42
CA ALA A 261 -45.92 6.86 33.87
C ALA A 261 -45.01 6.36 32.74
N ILE A 262 -45.59 6.01 31.58
CA ILE A 262 -44.84 5.58 30.39
C ILE A 262 -43.85 6.65 29.91
N LEU A 263 -44.25 7.93 29.92
CA LEU A 263 -43.38 9.03 29.51
C LEU A 263 -42.24 9.29 30.52
N ASN A 264 -42.48 9.09 31.82
CA ASN A 264 -41.44 9.18 32.84
C ASN A 264 -40.41 8.05 32.71
N ASP A 265 -40.84 6.80 32.49
CA ASP A 265 -39.94 5.67 32.27
C ASP A 265 -39.07 5.88 31.03
N GLN A 266 -39.67 6.36 29.92
CA GLN A 266 -38.94 6.71 28.70
C GLN A 266 -37.94 7.86 28.91
N ALA A 267 -38.30 8.90 29.68
CA ALA A 267 -37.39 9.98 30.03
C ALA A 267 -36.19 9.47 30.86
N LEU A 268 -36.43 8.53 31.77
CA LEU A 268 -35.39 7.94 32.63
C LEU A 268 -34.44 7.04 31.82
N GLU A 269 -34.96 6.23 30.89
CA GLU A 269 -34.15 5.43 29.96
C GLU A 269 -33.26 6.33 29.06
N LEU A 270 -33.83 7.41 28.53
CA LEU A 270 -33.11 8.41 27.73
C LEU A 270 -32.03 9.12 28.55
N GLN A 271 -32.29 9.44 29.83
CA GLN A 271 -31.31 10.04 30.72
C GLN A 271 -30.13 9.11 31.03
N VAL A 272 -30.38 7.81 31.20
CA VAL A 272 -29.32 6.77 31.34
C VAL A 272 -28.51 6.63 30.05
N ARG A 273 -29.17 6.55 28.88
CA ARG A 273 -28.50 6.46 27.57
C ARG A 273 -27.67 7.71 27.27
N LEU A 274 -28.13 8.89 27.70
CA LEU A 274 -27.36 10.14 27.61
C LEU A 274 -26.09 10.10 28.47
N LEU A 275 -26.19 9.64 29.73
CA LEU A 275 -25.05 9.50 30.65
C LEU A 275 -24.00 8.51 30.13
N GLN A 276 -24.42 7.37 29.60
CA GLN A 276 -23.54 6.41 28.93
C GLN A 276 -22.81 7.05 27.75
N SER A 277 -23.54 7.76 26.88
CA SER A 277 -22.98 8.47 25.72
C SER A 277 -22.01 9.58 26.12
N GLN A 278 -22.28 10.30 27.22
CA GLN A 278 -21.36 11.32 27.73
C GLN A 278 -20.07 10.72 28.28
N ASN A 279 -20.11 9.51 28.86
CA ASN A 279 -18.91 8.86 29.39
C ASN A 279 -18.03 8.28 28.26
N THR A 280 -18.61 7.62 27.26
CA THR A 280 -17.83 7.17 26.10
C THR A 280 -17.18 8.33 25.33
N ILE A 281 -17.84 9.50 25.24
CA ILE A 281 -17.24 10.72 24.69
C ILE A 281 -16.04 11.22 25.52
N LYS A 282 -16.08 11.12 26.87
CA LYS A 282 -14.93 11.47 27.73
C LYS A 282 -13.76 10.50 27.52
N GLU A 283 -14.05 9.20 27.46
CA GLU A 283 -13.05 8.15 27.22
C GLU A 283 -12.38 8.31 25.87
N MET A 284 -13.15 8.52 24.80
CA MET A 284 -12.63 8.77 23.45
C MET A 284 -11.76 10.03 23.37
N LYS A 285 -12.11 11.11 24.10
CA LYS A 285 -11.24 12.29 24.22
C LYS A 285 -9.93 11.95 24.92
N ALA A 286 -9.97 11.27 26.06
CA ALA A 286 -8.76 10.86 26.79
C ALA A 286 -7.86 9.88 26.01
N VAL A 287 -8.40 9.14 25.04
CA VAL A 287 -7.62 8.34 24.07
C VAL A 287 -7.02 9.23 22.97
N ASN A 288 -7.83 10.12 22.38
CA ASN A 288 -7.39 11.08 21.36
C ASN A 288 -6.23 11.96 21.85
N ASP A 289 -6.32 12.50 23.06
CA ASP A 289 -5.31 13.41 23.63
C ASP A 289 -3.96 12.68 23.82
N LYS A 290 -3.98 11.40 24.20
CA LYS A 290 -2.79 10.53 24.23
C LYS A 290 -2.23 10.25 22.85
N GLN A 291 -3.09 10.07 21.83
CA GLN A 291 -2.65 9.87 20.44
C GLN A 291 -1.99 11.15 19.89
N VAL A 292 -2.56 12.32 20.14
CA VAL A 292 -1.96 13.62 19.77
C VAL A 292 -0.58 13.79 20.43
N GLN A 293 -0.47 13.52 21.73
CA GLN A 293 0.81 13.61 22.45
C GLN A 293 1.83 12.58 21.92
N MET A 294 1.41 11.38 21.50
CA MET A 294 2.30 10.40 20.88
C MET A 294 2.78 10.84 19.49
N ILE A 295 1.89 11.43 18.67
CA ILE A 295 2.24 11.98 17.36
C ILE A 295 3.25 13.13 17.51
N GLU A 296 3.06 14.02 18.48
CA GLU A 296 4.00 15.11 18.75
C GLU A 296 5.38 14.59 19.17
N ASN A 297 5.43 13.60 20.07
CA ASN A 297 6.69 12.94 20.46
C ASN A 297 7.39 12.23 19.29
N LEU A 298 6.64 11.61 18.37
CA LEU A 298 7.19 10.99 17.16
C LEU A 298 7.73 12.05 16.19
N ASN A 299 7.02 13.16 15.98
CA ASN A 299 7.48 14.27 15.15
C ASN A 299 8.76 14.91 15.70
N GLN A 300 8.86 15.10 17.03
CA GLN A 300 10.10 15.58 17.66
C GLN A 300 11.29 14.62 17.47
N ARG A 301 11.06 13.30 17.44
CA ARG A 301 12.09 12.30 17.12
C ARG A 301 12.48 12.33 15.64
N LEU A 302 11.50 12.44 14.74
CA LEU A 302 11.73 12.54 13.30
C LEU A 302 12.59 13.76 12.95
N MET A 303 12.25 14.94 13.49
CA MET A 303 13.04 16.16 13.31
C MET A 303 14.50 15.97 13.74
N LYS A 304 14.75 15.44 14.95
CA LYS A 304 16.11 15.20 15.45
C LYS A 304 16.90 14.24 14.56
N SER A 305 16.28 13.16 14.10
CA SER A 305 16.92 12.20 13.19
C SER A 305 17.20 12.82 11.81
N GLN A 306 16.38 13.76 11.36
CA GLN A 306 16.60 14.51 10.12
C GLN A 306 17.72 15.56 10.27
N ASP A 307 17.82 16.23 11.43
CA ASP A 307 18.94 17.12 11.78
C ASP A 307 20.27 16.35 11.92
N GLU A 308 20.23 15.11 12.39
CA GLU A 308 21.36 14.17 12.42
C GLU A 308 21.79 13.77 11.00
N TYR A 309 20.83 13.35 10.17
CA TYR A 309 21.08 13.01 8.77
C TYR A 309 21.69 14.19 7.97
N GLN A 310 21.20 15.41 8.16
CA GLN A 310 21.77 16.59 7.50
C GLN A 310 23.21 16.89 7.93
N ARG A 311 23.56 16.63 9.20
CA ARG A 311 24.95 16.75 9.66
C ARG A 311 25.87 15.70 9.04
N GLU A 312 25.45 14.45 8.99
CA GLU A 312 26.23 13.38 8.34
C GLU A 312 26.43 13.63 6.84
N VAL A 313 25.41 14.15 6.14
CA VAL A 313 25.54 14.57 4.73
C VAL A 313 26.60 15.68 4.58
N GLY A 314 26.63 16.66 5.48
CA GLY A 314 27.66 17.70 5.50
C GLY A 314 29.08 17.14 5.66
N VAL A 315 29.29 16.25 6.64
CA VAL A 315 30.59 15.57 6.88
C VAL A 315 31.03 14.76 5.65
N VAL A 316 30.09 14.08 4.99
CA VAL A 316 30.36 13.33 3.74
C VAL A 316 30.79 14.26 2.60
N ASP A 317 30.22 15.45 2.47
CA ASP A 317 30.63 16.42 1.45
C ASP A 317 31.96 17.12 1.78
N GLU A 318 32.27 17.37 3.05
CA GLU A 318 33.62 17.79 3.49
C GLU A 318 34.67 16.73 3.15
N MET A 319 34.40 15.45 3.43
CA MET A 319 35.31 14.35 3.08
C MET A 319 35.51 14.23 1.55
N LYS A 320 34.47 14.42 0.72
CA LYS A 320 34.63 14.47 -0.74
C LYS A 320 35.59 15.58 -1.17
N GLN A 321 35.48 16.78 -0.59
CA GLN A 321 36.39 17.90 -0.89
C GLN A 321 37.84 17.57 -0.50
N ILE A 322 38.07 17.00 0.69
CA ILE A 322 39.40 16.56 1.14
C ILE A 322 39.99 15.51 0.19
N VAL A 323 39.20 14.51 -0.22
CA VAL A 323 39.61 13.49 -1.19
C VAL A 323 39.94 14.10 -2.55
N THR A 324 39.19 15.12 -3.02
CA THR A 324 39.50 15.83 -4.26
C THR A 324 40.83 16.60 -4.17
N VAL A 325 41.09 17.29 -3.05
CA VAL A 325 42.35 18.01 -2.82
C VAL A 325 43.54 17.04 -2.77
N LEU A 326 43.42 15.93 -2.04
CA LEU A 326 44.47 14.91 -1.94
C LEU A 326 44.78 14.26 -3.30
N ASN A 327 43.76 13.93 -4.10
CA ASN A 327 43.96 13.39 -5.45
C ASN A 327 44.68 14.38 -6.38
N ASN A 328 44.43 15.68 -6.25
CA ASN A 328 45.15 16.70 -7.02
C ASN A 328 46.62 16.82 -6.57
N GLN A 329 46.89 16.75 -5.26
CA GLN A 329 48.25 16.73 -4.74
C GLN A 329 49.03 15.49 -5.19
N ILE A 330 48.40 14.31 -5.22
CA ILE A 330 49.01 13.08 -5.73
C ILE A 330 49.44 13.27 -7.19
N LYS A 331 48.57 13.78 -8.07
CA LYS A 331 48.92 14.06 -9.47
C LYS A 331 50.09 15.04 -9.63
N MET A 332 50.11 16.11 -8.82
CA MET A 332 51.24 17.06 -8.83
C MET A 332 52.57 16.39 -8.44
N ASN A 333 52.54 15.51 -7.44
CA ASN A 333 53.70 14.73 -7.02
C ASN A 333 54.12 13.70 -8.09
N GLU A 334 53.17 13.04 -8.76
CA GLU A 334 53.43 12.11 -9.88
C GLU A 334 54.10 12.83 -11.06
N GLU A 335 53.64 14.02 -11.41
CA GLU A 335 54.29 14.86 -12.42
C GLU A 335 55.71 15.30 -12.00
N GLU A 336 55.92 15.62 -10.73
CA GLU A 336 57.25 15.98 -10.21
C GLU A 336 58.22 14.79 -10.24
N ILE A 337 57.76 13.61 -9.83
CA ILE A 337 58.51 12.35 -9.94
C ILE A 337 58.87 12.07 -11.41
N ALA A 338 57.93 12.25 -12.34
CA ALA A 338 58.19 12.07 -13.77
C ALA A 338 59.24 13.06 -14.32
N LYS A 339 59.21 14.32 -13.87
CA LYS A 339 60.22 15.36 -14.21
C LYS A 339 61.60 14.95 -13.66
N LEU A 340 61.68 14.58 -12.38
CA LEU A 340 62.92 14.14 -11.73
C LEU A 340 63.50 12.87 -12.37
N MET A 341 62.67 11.87 -12.72
CA MET A 341 63.11 10.67 -13.45
C MET A 341 63.70 11.02 -14.83
N SER A 342 63.14 12.01 -15.54
CA SER A 342 63.71 12.52 -16.79
C SER A 342 65.08 13.17 -16.58
N GLU A 343 65.28 13.90 -15.50
CA GLU A 343 66.56 14.53 -15.15
C GLU A 343 67.62 13.52 -14.69
N VAL A 344 67.24 12.50 -13.94
CA VAL A 344 68.10 11.34 -13.61
C VAL A 344 68.52 10.60 -14.88
N ALA A 345 67.61 10.36 -15.82
CA ALA A 345 67.95 9.74 -17.11
C ALA A 345 68.92 10.59 -17.95
N LYS A 346 68.68 11.91 -18.03
CA LYS A 346 69.59 12.86 -18.72
C LYS A 346 70.98 12.85 -18.07
N THR A 347 71.07 13.02 -16.76
CA THR A 347 72.36 13.04 -16.04
C THR A 347 73.10 11.71 -16.14
N ALA A 348 72.42 10.57 -16.11
CA ALA A 348 73.03 9.26 -16.36
C ALA A 348 73.65 9.14 -17.78
N THR A 349 72.97 9.63 -18.82
CA THR A 349 73.54 9.62 -20.20
C THR A 349 74.77 10.53 -20.31
N VAL A 350 74.77 11.67 -19.61
CA VAL A 350 75.92 12.58 -19.53
C VAL A 350 77.08 11.93 -18.78
N GLN A 351 76.83 11.28 -17.64
CA GLN A 351 77.81 10.55 -16.84
C GLN A 351 78.47 9.43 -17.66
N GLU A 352 77.69 8.62 -18.38
CA GLU A 352 78.21 7.55 -19.25
C GLU A 352 79.02 8.12 -20.43
N SER A 353 78.65 9.30 -20.96
CA SER A 353 79.46 10.00 -21.97
C SER A 353 80.82 10.45 -21.41
N PHE A 354 80.88 10.89 -20.15
CA PHE A 354 82.13 11.25 -19.48
C PHE A 354 82.96 10.03 -19.13
N LYS A 355 82.35 8.93 -18.66
CA LYS A 355 83.02 7.64 -18.42
C LYS A 355 83.68 7.11 -19.69
N LYS A 356 82.98 7.12 -20.83
CA LYS A 356 83.57 6.76 -22.14
C LYS A 356 84.74 7.67 -22.54
N LYS A 357 84.69 8.97 -22.23
CA LYS A 357 85.82 9.90 -22.45
C LYS A 357 87.00 9.57 -21.52
N LEU A 358 86.75 9.28 -20.24
CA LEU A 358 87.75 8.91 -19.25
C LEU A 358 88.50 7.64 -19.67
N ASN A 359 87.78 6.54 -19.91
CA ASN A 359 88.37 5.28 -20.36
C ASN A 359 89.22 5.46 -21.64
N LYS A 360 88.79 6.33 -22.58
CA LYS A 360 89.56 6.65 -23.80
C LYS A 360 90.84 7.45 -23.51
N MET A 361 90.85 8.29 -22.48
CA MET A 361 92.06 9.01 -22.04
C MET A 361 92.98 8.10 -21.22
N GLU A 362 92.44 7.17 -20.44
CA GLU A 362 93.21 6.15 -19.73
C GLU A 362 93.90 5.17 -20.71
N GLY A 363 93.20 4.70 -21.73
CA GLY A 363 93.81 3.87 -22.79
C GLY A 363 94.87 4.62 -23.62
N LYS A 364 94.77 5.95 -23.74
CA LYS A 364 95.88 6.78 -24.27
C LYS A 364 97.05 6.86 -23.28
N ARG A 365 96.77 6.98 -21.97
CA ARG A 365 97.79 7.02 -20.93
C ARG A 365 98.60 5.71 -20.87
N THR A 366 97.95 4.55 -20.92
CA THR A 366 98.65 3.25 -20.90
C THR A 366 99.56 3.08 -22.11
N VAL A 367 99.10 3.43 -23.32
CA VAL A 367 99.97 3.40 -24.53
C VAL A 367 101.16 4.34 -24.40
N MET A 368 100.98 5.54 -23.82
CA MET A 368 102.10 6.47 -23.55
C MET A 368 103.05 5.96 -22.45
N GLU A 369 102.54 5.24 -21.44
CA GLU A 369 103.34 4.61 -20.39
C GLU A 369 104.12 3.40 -20.92
N GLU A 370 103.55 2.60 -21.82
CA GLU A 370 104.24 1.53 -22.56
C GLU A 370 105.32 2.08 -23.50
N GLN A 371 105.02 3.15 -24.25
CA GLN A 371 106.02 3.82 -25.10
C GLN A 371 107.17 4.39 -24.26
N LYS A 372 106.86 5.03 -23.12
CA LYS A 372 107.87 5.47 -22.15
C LYS A 372 108.70 4.31 -21.60
N ALA A 373 108.09 3.16 -21.30
CA ALA A 373 108.80 1.98 -20.83
C ALA A 373 109.75 1.40 -21.90
N LYS A 374 109.31 1.32 -23.16
CA LYS A 374 110.15 0.91 -24.30
C LYS A 374 111.33 1.85 -24.49
N LEU A 375 111.10 3.17 -24.52
CA LEU A 375 112.16 4.18 -24.62
C LEU A 375 113.15 4.12 -23.44
N VAL A 376 112.69 3.77 -22.22
CA VAL A 376 113.58 3.53 -21.07
C VAL A 376 114.40 2.26 -21.24
N MET A 377 113.84 1.18 -21.80
CA MET A 377 114.60 -0.04 -22.11
C MET A 377 115.62 0.19 -23.24
N GLU A 378 115.25 0.92 -24.28
CA GLU A 378 116.14 1.34 -25.37
C GLU A 378 117.27 2.24 -24.88
N LEU A 379 116.98 3.20 -23.99
CA LEU A 379 118.01 3.98 -23.30
C LEU A 379 118.93 3.10 -22.45
N GLN A 380 118.42 2.07 -21.77
CA GLN A 380 119.25 1.14 -21.00
C GLN A 380 120.12 0.23 -21.89
N THR A 381 119.63 -0.26 -23.03
CA THR A 381 120.43 -1.06 -23.96
C THR A 381 121.47 -0.21 -24.66
N LEU A 382 121.12 1.01 -25.10
CA LEU A 382 122.08 2.00 -25.61
C LEU A 382 123.12 2.38 -24.56
N GLN A 383 122.75 2.52 -23.28
CA GLN A 383 123.72 2.78 -22.20
C GLN A 383 124.62 1.57 -21.87
N ARG A 384 124.18 0.33 -22.10
CA ARG A 384 125.07 -0.86 -22.02
C ARG A 384 126.01 -0.92 -23.22
N SER A 385 125.46 -0.83 -24.44
CA SER A 385 126.25 -0.77 -25.68
C SER A 385 127.29 0.35 -25.62
N LEU A 386 126.93 1.57 -25.19
CA LEU A 386 127.89 2.67 -25.03
C LEU A 386 128.97 2.37 -23.98
N LYS A 387 128.66 1.66 -22.89
CA LYS A 387 129.68 1.21 -21.91
C LYS A 387 130.59 0.12 -22.49
N GLU A 388 130.04 -0.75 -23.32
CA GLU A 388 130.78 -1.79 -24.05
C GLU A 388 131.68 -1.19 -25.13
N GLU A 389 131.24 -0.18 -25.88
CA GLU A 389 132.08 0.59 -26.81
C GLU A 389 133.16 1.41 -26.07
N VAL A 390 132.86 1.97 -24.89
CA VAL A 390 133.85 2.66 -24.04
C VAL A 390 134.86 1.69 -23.40
N LEU A 391 134.52 0.40 -23.28
CA LEU A 391 135.47 -0.66 -22.94
C LEU A 391 136.28 -1.09 -24.18
N ARG A 392 135.62 -1.36 -25.31
CA ARG A 392 136.26 -1.76 -26.57
C ARG A 392 137.27 -0.73 -27.05
N GLY A 393 136.90 0.56 -27.05
CA GLY A 393 137.79 1.68 -27.36
C GLY A 393 138.97 1.91 -26.39
N LYS A 394 139.00 1.22 -25.22
CA LYS A 394 140.21 1.14 -24.36
C LYS A 394 141.10 -0.03 -24.78
N GLU A 395 140.51 -1.18 -25.13
CA GLU A 395 141.22 -2.32 -25.69
C GLU A 395 141.84 -1.98 -27.06
N ASP A 396 141.06 -1.34 -27.95
CA ASP A 396 141.49 -0.86 -29.27
C ASP A 396 142.63 0.15 -29.18
N ARG A 397 142.62 1.03 -28.16
CA ARG A 397 143.73 1.97 -27.91
C ARG A 397 145.02 1.23 -27.55
N ARG A 398 144.91 0.13 -26.80
CA ARG A 398 146.02 -0.79 -26.45
C ARG A 398 146.53 -1.55 -27.67
N MET A 399 145.63 -1.98 -28.56
CA MET A 399 145.97 -2.62 -29.83
C MET A 399 146.67 -1.63 -30.78
N LEU A 400 146.18 -0.39 -30.88
CA LEU A 400 146.75 0.66 -31.73
C LEU A 400 148.20 1.02 -31.37
N GLU A 401 148.59 0.98 -30.09
CA GLU A 401 149.99 1.17 -29.67
C GLU A 401 150.92 0.01 -30.12
N ASN A 402 150.40 -1.21 -30.22
CA ASN A 402 151.15 -2.36 -30.75
C ASN A 402 151.21 -2.32 -32.29
N THR A 403 150.07 -2.15 -32.97
CA THR A 403 150.00 -2.06 -34.43
C THR A 403 150.72 -0.83 -34.99
N ALA A 404 150.99 0.20 -34.18
CA ALA A 404 151.89 1.29 -34.54
C ALA A 404 153.32 0.82 -34.84
N ARG A 405 153.85 -0.16 -34.08
CA ARG A 405 155.21 -0.70 -34.29
C ARG A 405 155.31 -1.65 -35.47
N GLU A 406 154.21 -2.32 -35.83
CA GLU A 406 154.14 -3.23 -37.00
C GLU A 406 154.00 -2.46 -38.32
N ARG A 407 153.39 -1.27 -38.27
CA ARG A 407 153.15 -0.37 -39.42
C ARG A 407 154.42 -0.01 -40.19
N ASP A 408 155.50 0.32 -39.47
CA ASP A 408 156.77 0.76 -40.06
C ASP A 408 157.51 -0.37 -40.80
N ILE A 409 157.23 -1.63 -40.44
CA ILE A 409 157.78 -2.83 -41.09
C ILE A 409 156.99 -3.15 -42.37
N ILE A 410 155.66 -3.10 -42.30
CA ILE A 410 154.77 -3.49 -43.39
C ILE A 410 154.78 -2.47 -44.55
N ASN A 411 155.04 -1.18 -44.29
CA ASN A 411 155.06 -0.13 -45.31
C ASN A 411 156.11 -0.36 -46.42
N LYS A 412 157.19 -1.13 -46.14
CA LYS A 412 158.17 -1.57 -47.16
C LYS A 412 157.69 -2.72 -48.06
N SER A 413 156.63 -3.44 -47.68
CA SER A 413 156.09 -4.58 -48.43
C SER A 413 155.05 -4.14 -49.47
N LEU A 414 154.26 -3.11 -49.14
CA LEU A 414 153.09 -2.65 -49.91
C LEU A 414 153.37 -2.37 -51.40
N ILE A 415 154.56 -1.83 -51.71
CA ILE A 415 154.99 -1.48 -53.08
C ILE A 415 154.95 -2.68 -54.05
N LYS A 416 155.08 -3.93 -53.54
CA LYS A 416 155.03 -5.15 -54.37
C LYS A 416 153.64 -5.75 -54.56
N ALA A 417 152.60 -5.25 -53.88
CA ALA A 417 151.25 -5.82 -53.92
C ALA A 417 150.33 -5.21 -55.00
N ASN A 418 150.61 -3.98 -55.46
CA ASN A 418 149.72 -3.24 -56.37
C ASN A 418 149.46 -3.91 -57.73
N THR A 419 150.31 -4.83 -58.18
CA THR A 419 150.11 -5.60 -59.42
C THR A 419 149.04 -6.70 -59.30
N SER A 420 148.63 -7.07 -58.07
CA SER A 420 147.64 -8.13 -57.82
C SER A 420 146.19 -7.64 -57.84
N VAL A 421 145.97 -6.33 -57.76
CA VAL A 421 144.63 -5.72 -57.56
C VAL A 421 143.76 -5.79 -58.83
N SER A 422 144.35 -5.71 -60.01
CA SER A 422 143.63 -5.59 -61.30
C SER A 422 142.74 -6.78 -61.67
N GLU A 423 142.96 -7.97 -61.10
CA GLU A 423 142.15 -9.17 -61.43
C GLU A 423 140.84 -9.24 -60.62
N LYS A 424 140.79 -8.60 -59.44
CA LYS A 424 139.63 -8.74 -58.52
C LYS A 424 138.42 -7.89 -58.90
N GLU A 425 138.62 -6.81 -59.67
CA GLU A 425 137.54 -5.94 -60.13
C GLU A 425 136.54 -6.67 -61.06
N ARG A 426 137.00 -7.72 -61.76
CA ARG A 426 136.17 -8.56 -62.63
C ARG A 426 135.13 -9.41 -61.87
N VAL A 427 135.39 -9.73 -60.60
CA VAL A 427 134.51 -10.61 -59.80
C VAL A 427 133.35 -9.85 -59.18
N ALA A 428 133.57 -8.61 -58.73
CA ALA A 428 132.54 -7.81 -58.03
C ALA A 428 131.25 -7.61 -58.84
N LYS A 429 131.37 -7.46 -60.16
CA LYS A 429 130.23 -7.22 -61.07
C LYS A 429 129.26 -8.40 -61.19
N LEU A 430 129.67 -9.62 -60.83
CA LEU A 430 128.78 -10.79 -60.77
C LEU A 430 127.98 -10.85 -59.47
N THR A 431 128.55 -10.40 -58.35
CA THR A 431 127.88 -10.41 -57.04
C THR A 431 126.74 -9.39 -56.96
N GLU A 432 126.90 -8.24 -57.61
CA GLU A 432 125.87 -7.18 -57.71
C GLU A 432 124.56 -7.68 -58.34
N GLN A 433 124.65 -8.50 -59.41
CA GLN A 433 123.48 -9.07 -60.08
C GLN A 433 122.72 -10.09 -59.22
N ALA A 434 123.43 -10.89 -58.41
CA ALA A 434 122.80 -11.85 -57.50
C ALA A 434 122.03 -11.16 -56.36
N LYS A 435 122.53 -10.02 -55.86
CA LYS A 435 121.87 -9.23 -54.82
C LYS A 435 120.51 -8.70 -55.26
N LEU A 436 120.45 -8.05 -56.44
CA LEU A 436 119.22 -7.45 -56.96
C LEU A 436 118.10 -8.48 -57.20
N TYR A 437 118.47 -9.73 -57.54
CA TYR A 437 117.49 -10.81 -57.73
C TYR A 437 116.82 -11.23 -56.42
N LEU A 438 117.60 -11.32 -55.33
CA LEU A 438 117.11 -11.66 -53.98
C LEU A 438 116.30 -10.51 -53.36
N GLU A 439 116.66 -9.25 -53.58
CA GLU A 439 115.89 -8.10 -53.11
C GLU A 439 114.48 -8.08 -53.76
N HIS A 440 114.39 -8.35 -55.07
CA HIS A 440 113.11 -8.48 -55.78
C HIS A 440 112.27 -9.69 -55.32
N GLU A 441 112.92 -10.81 -54.93
CA GLU A 441 112.23 -11.98 -54.38
C GLU A 441 111.69 -11.73 -52.97
N ILE A 442 112.41 -10.96 -52.14
CA ILE A 442 111.96 -10.52 -50.81
C ILE A 442 110.73 -9.60 -50.93
N ASP A 443 110.74 -8.63 -51.85
CA ASP A 443 109.61 -7.71 -52.03
C ASP A 443 108.34 -8.40 -52.56
N ASN A 444 108.47 -9.39 -53.45
CA ASN A 444 107.34 -10.22 -53.87
C ASN A 444 106.75 -11.03 -52.71
N ASN A 445 107.60 -11.63 -51.86
CA ASN A 445 107.14 -12.36 -50.68
C ASN A 445 106.49 -11.42 -49.64
N ASN A 446 107.03 -10.21 -49.44
CA ASN A 446 106.41 -9.19 -48.59
C ASN A 446 105.04 -8.74 -49.13
N ALA A 447 104.88 -8.58 -50.44
CA ALA A 447 103.59 -8.25 -51.05
C ALA A 447 102.55 -9.36 -50.83
N GLU A 448 102.97 -10.63 -50.93
CA GLU A 448 102.08 -11.78 -50.74
C GLU A 448 101.71 -12.00 -49.26
N ILE A 449 102.66 -11.84 -48.33
CA ILE A 449 102.39 -11.83 -46.89
C ILE A 449 101.36 -10.74 -46.55
N ASN A 450 101.46 -9.54 -47.16
CA ASN A 450 100.48 -8.48 -46.95
C ASN A 450 99.09 -8.81 -47.52
N ARG A 451 98.99 -9.53 -48.65
CA ARG A 451 97.69 -10.06 -49.14
C ARG A 451 97.10 -11.07 -48.16
N GLN A 452 97.92 -11.99 -47.64
CA GLN A 452 97.49 -13.01 -46.70
C GLN A 452 97.04 -12.40 -45.36
N ILE A 453 97.74 -11.38 -44.85
CA ILE A 453 97.29 -10.60 -43.68
C ILE A 453 95.95 -9.90 -43.95
N GLN A 454 95.76 -9.26 -45.11
CA GLN A 454 94.48 -8.64 -45.46
C GLN A 454 93.34 -9.67 -45.56
N HIS A 455 93.62 -10.86 -46.10
CA HIS A 455 92.66 -11.96 -46.17
C HIS A 455 92.31 -12.50 -44.78
N ILE A 456 93.30 -12.71 -43.91
CA ILE A 456 93.10 -13.12 -42.50
C ILE A 456 92.26 -12.07 -41.76
N THR A 457 92.60 -10.78 -41.83
CA THR A 457 91.82 -9.71 -41.19
C THR A 457 90.40 -9.56 -41.76
N SER A 458 90.16 -9.99 -43.02
CA SER A 458 88.80 -10.12 -43.56
C SER A 458 88.04 -11.28 -42.89
N LEU A 459 88.65 -12.46 -42.85
CA LEU A 459 88.07 -13.66 -42.22
C LEU A 459 87.88 -13.50 -40.71
N GLU A 460 88.73 -12.73 -40.02
CA GLU A 460 88.58 -12.40 -38.61
C GLU A 460 87.37 -11.50 -38.36
N LYS A 461 87.15 -10.48 -39.21
CA LYS A 461 85.95 -9.63 -39.15
C LYS A 461 84.69 -10.41 -39.52
N GLU A 462 84.79 -11.35 -40.45
CA GLU A 462 83.67 -12.22 -40.86
C GLU A 462 83.32 -13.22 -39.74
N LYS A 463 84.34 -13.82 -39.09
CA LYS A 463 84.20 -14.59 -37.83
C LYS A 463 83.54 -13.75 -36.73
N ASP A 464 84.03 -12.55 -36.45
CA ASP A 464 83.49 -11.72 -35.37
C ASP A 464 82.07 -11.23 -35.68
N ARG A 465 81.76 -10.98 -36.95
CA ARG A 465 80.39 -10.77 -37.42
C ARG A 465 79.53 -12.01 -37.19
N HIS A 466 79.98 -13.20 -37.58
CA HIS A 466 79.23 -14.44 -37.34
C HIS A 466 79.07 -14.76 -35.85
N VAL A 467 80.02 -14.40 -34.98
CA VAL A 467 79.87 -14.48 -33.52
C VAL A 467 78.83 -13.48 -33.02
N ALA A 468 78.82 -12.24 -33.52
CA ALA A 468 77.80 -11.25 -33.17
C ALA A 468 76.39 -11.66 -33.65
N ASP A 469 76.28 -12.11 -34.91
CA ASP A 469 75.05 -12.62 -35.51
C ASP A 469 74.56 -13.89 -34.77
N ALA A 470 75.47 -14.78 -34.35
CA ALA A 470 75.15 -15.94 -33.51
C ALA A 470 74.66 -15.53 -32.11
N VAL A 471 75.28 -14.55 -31.45
CA VAL A 471 74.78 -14.03 -30.15
C VAL A 471 73.41 -13.36 -30.29
N ILE A 472 73.14 -12.68 -31.40
CA ILE A 472 71.82 -12.11 -31.71
C ILE A 472 70.80 -13.21 -31.99
N LEU A 473 71.18 -14.27 -32.73
CA LEU A 473 70.33 -15.43 -33.00
C LEU A 473 70.03 -16.23 -31.73
N THR A 474 71.02 -16.47 -30.86
CA THR A 474 70.83 -17.11 -29.56
C THR A 474 69.88 -16.29 -28.69
N LYS A 475 70.02 -14.97 -28.60
CA LYS A 475 69.07 -14.13 -27.84
C LYS A 475 67.66 -14.11 -28.42
N LYS A 476 67.52 -14.20 -29.74
CA LYS A 476 66.21 -14.38 -30.41
C LYS A 476 65.62 -15.77 -30.15
N LEU A 477 66.46 -16.80 -30.10
CA LEU A 477 66.06 -18.17 -29.78
C LEU A 477 65.65 -18.30 -28.31
N GLU A 478 66.39 -17.71 -27.38
CA GLU A 478 66.04 -17.59 -25.95
C GLU A 478 64.69 -16.88 -25.78
N ALA A 479 64.49 -15.73 -26.43
CA ALA A 479 63.22 -15.02 -26.40
C ALA A 479 62.05 -15.82 -27.01
N ALA A 480 62.29 -16.52 -28.13
CA ALA A 480 61.29 -17.38 -28.76
C ALA A 480 60.98 -18.63 -27.91
N ILE A 481 61.95 -19.18 -27.20
CA ILE A 481 61.76 -20.26 -26.22
C ILE A 481 60.94 -19.77 -25.03
N GLU A 482 61.19 -18.56 -24.53
CA GLU A 482 60.44 -18.00 -23.39
C GLU A 482 58.99 -17.66 -23.78
N ASP A 483 58.77 -17.11 -24.98
CA ASP A 483 57.44 -16.92 -25.56
C ASP A 483 56.73 -18.27 -25.81
N THR A 484 57.45 -19.28 -26.33
CA THR A 484 56.91 -20.64 -26.46
C THR A 484 56.52 -21.24 -25.11
N LYS A 485 57.28 -21.02 -24.03
CA LYS A 485 56.89 -21.43 -22.67
C LYS A 485 55.63 -20.71 -22.20
N LEU A 486 55.53 -19.40 -22.40
CA LEU A 486 54.35 -18.60 -22.04
C LEU A 486 53.10 -19.06 -22.80
N GLN A 487 53.23 -19.32 -24.10
CA GLN A 487 52.20 -19.92 -24.94
C GLN A 487 51.87 -21.35 -24.49
N GLN A 488 52.85 -22.15 -24.05
CA GLN A 488 52.64 -23.52 -23.59
C GLN A 488 51.98 -23.59 -22.20
N VAL A 489 52.28 -22.66 -21.29
CA VAL A 489 51.53 -22.45 -20.03
C VAL A 489 50.09 -22.07 -20.36
N SER A 490 49.88 -21.11 -21.27
CA SER A 490 48.55 -20.71 -21.72
C SER A 490 47.79 -21.88 -22.35
N LEU A 491 48.45 -22.70 -23.18
CA LEU A 491 47.88 -23.92 -23.78
C LEU A 491 47.53 -24.98 -22.73
N ASN A 492 48.29 -25.10 -21.64
CA ASN A 492 47.97 -26.00 -20.54
C ASN A 492 46.75 -25.50 -19.76
N ASP A 493 46.61 -24.19 -19.52
CA ASP A 493 45.40 -23.60 -18.93
C ASP A 493 44.18 -23.75 -19.85
N TYR A 494 44.34 -23.57 -21.16
CA TYR A 494 43.27 -23.81 -22.14
C TYR A 494 42.92 -25.30 -22.24
N ARG A 495 43.88 -26.22 -22.17
CA ARG A 495 43.64 -27.67 -22.09
C ARG A 495 42.91 -28.06 -20.81
N LYS A 496 43.27 -27.46 -19.67
CA LYS A 496 42.57 -27.67 -18.39
C LYS A 496 41.13 -27.15 -18.45
N LYS A 497 40.92 -25.95 -19.01
CA LYS A 497 39.57 -25.43 -19.27
C LYS A 497 38.78 -26.32 -20.23
N LEU A 498 39.44 -26.85 -21.27
CA LEU A 498 38.84 -27.77 -22.23
C LEU A 498 38.36 -29.04 -21.51
N THR A 499 39.22 -29.73 -20.74
CA THR A 499 38.83 -30.94 -20.00
C THR A 499 37.78 -30.65 -18.92
N GLU A 500 37.82 -29.49 -18.27
CA GLU A 500 36.74 -29.03 -17.37
C GLU A 500 35.41 -28.80 -18.11
N THR A 501 35.43 -28.32 -19.37
CA THR A 501 34.21 -28.18 -20.20
C THR A 501 33.75 -29.50 -20.80
N GLU A 502 34.67 -30.41 -21.17
CA GLU A 502 34.36 -31.76 -21.66
C GLU A 502 33.75 -32.61 -20.54
N ALA A 503 34.24 -32.49 -19.30
CA ALA A 503 33.63 -33.12 -18.14
C ALA A 503 32.21 -32.58 -17.86
N LYS A 504 32.02 -31.25 -17.91
CA LYS A 504 30.69 -30.63 -17.78
C LYS A 504 29.74 -31.03 -18.93
N LEU A 505 30.26 -31.16 -20.15
CA LEU A 505 29.50 -31.64 -21.30
C LEU A 505 29.12 -33.10 -21.13
N GLY A 506 30.03 -33.97 -20.67
CA GLY A 506 29.75 -35.37 -20.34
C GLY A 506 28.69 -35.53 -19.25
N MET A 507 28.73 -34.71 -18.20
CA MET A 507 27.66 -34.66 -17.20
C MET A 507 26.31 -34.25 -17.80
N LYS A 508 26.30 -33.27 -18.72
CA LYS A 508 25.07 -32.84 -19.41
C LYS A 508 24.56 -33.85 -20.44
N VAL A 509 25.45 -34.59 -21.10
CA VAL A 509 25.07 -35.74 -21.94
C VAL A 509 24.43 -36.83 -21.09
N SER A 510 25.02 -37.17 -19.93
CA SER A 510 24.44 -38.15 -18.99
C SER A 510 23.08 -37.71 -18.44
N GLU A 511 22.89 -36.43 -18.11
CA GLU A 511 21.55 -35.88 -17.80
C GLU A 511 20.57 -36.04 -18.97
N CYS A 512 20.98 -35.73 -20.20
CA CYS A 512 20.12 -35.90 -21.38
C CYS A 512 19.83 -37.38 -21.70
N GLU A 513 20.73 -38.30 -21.40
CA GLU A 513 20.53 -39.74 -21.51
C GLU A 513 19.55 -40.26 -20.44
N ASN A 514 19.66 -39.76 -19.20
CA ASN A 514 18.69 -40.04 -18.15
C ASN A 514 17.29 -39.50 -18.51
N ILE A 515 17.19 -38.25 -19.01
CA ILE A 515 15.92 -37.67 -19.48
C ILE A 515 15.35 -38.46 -20.67
N ARG A 516 16.19 -38.97 -21.59
CA ARG A 516 15.74 -39.89 -22.66
C ARG A 516 15.28 -41.23 -22.11
N TYR A 517 15.93 -41.76 -21.08
CA TYR A 517 15.51 -43.00 -20.42
C TYR A 517 14.17 -42.85 -19.69
N GLU A 518 13.99 -41.75 -18.96
CA GLU A 518 12.72 -41.36 -18.32
C GLU A 518 11.61 -41.14 -19.35
N LEU A 519 11.89 -40.44 -20.45
CA LEU A 519 10.94 -40.22 -21.55
C LEU A 519 10.55 -41.54 -22.23
N ASN A 520 11.51 -42.44 -22.50
CA ASN A 520 11.23 -43.77 -23.05
C ASN A 520 10.38 -44.61 -22.09
N THR A 521 10.66 -44.55 -20.78
CA THR A 521 9.88 -45.23 -19.74
C THR A 521 8.47 -44.67 -19.67
N CYS A 522 8.32 -43.35 -19.67
CA CYS A 522 7.01 -42.68 -19.67
C CYS A 522 6.21 -42.99 -20.93
N SER A 523 6.87 -43.02 -22.11
CA SER A 523 6.25 -43.41 -23.38
C SER A 523 5.84 -44.89 -23.41
N LYS A 524 6.60 -45.78 -22.76
CA LYS A 524 6.23 -47.19 -22.60
C LYS A 524 5.01 -47.34 -21.68
N ASN A 525 5.02 -46.70 -20.52
CA ASN A 525 3.90 -46.70 -19.58
C ASN A 525 2.63 -46.09 -20.20
N LEU A 526 2.78 -45.08 -21.07
CA LEU A 526 1.68 -44.50 -21.84
C LEU A 526 1.12 -45.49 -22.88
N ASN A 527 1.98 -46.26 -23.55
CA ASN A 527 1.55 -47.28 -24.50
C ASN A 527 0.83 -48.43 -23.78
N GLU A 528 1.36 -48.88 -22.64
CA GLU A 528 0.71 -49.88 -21.77
C GLU A 528 -0.66 -49.40 -21.27
N ALA A 529 -0.77 -48.14 -20.82
CA ALA A 529 -2.06 -47.55 -20.44
C ALA A 529 -3.02 -47.39 -21.63
N GLN A 530 -2.51 -47.20 -22.86
CA GLN A 530 -3.33 -47.18 -24.08
C GLN A 530 -3.80 -48.59 -24.46
N GLU A 531 -2.94 -49.61 -24.32
CA GLU A 531 -3.28 -51.01 -24.50
C GLU A 531 -4.37 -51.44 -23.49
N ASP A 532 -4.21 -51.13 -22.20
CA ASP A 532 -5.24 -51.29 -21.16
C ASP A 532 -6.56 -50.61 -21.56
N ILE A 533 -6.52 -49.35 -22.01
CA ILE A 533 -7.72 -48.64 -22.49
C ILE A 533 -8.36 -49.36 -23.68
N THR A 534 -7.59 -49.92 -24.62
CA THR A 534 -8.17 -50.71 -25.71
C THR A 534 -8.77 -52.04 -25.24
N GLU A 535 -8.16 -52.71 -24.26
CA GLU A 535 -8.68 -53.95 -23.67
C GLU A 535 -9.96 -53.68 -22.86
N TYR A 536 -10.00 -52.64 -22.04
CA TYR A 536 -11.21 -52.21 -21.34
C TYR A 536 -12.32 -51.81 -22.32
N ASN A 537 -12.01 -51.12 -23.43
CA ASN A 537 -12.99 -50.84 -24.49
C ASN A 537 -13.42 -52.11 -25.25
N HIS A 538 -12.58 -53.15 -25.35
CA HIS A 538 -12.99 -54.45 -25.88
C HIS A 538 -13.91 -55.19 -24.91
N LYS A 539 -13.52 -55.31 -23.63
CA LYS A 539 -14.34 -55.89 -22.55
C LYS A 539 -15.69 -55.19 -22.41
N ALA A 540 -15.74 -53.87 -22.47
CA ALA A 540 -16.98 -53.10 -22.44
C ALA A 540 -17.90 -53.48 -23.61
N ARG A 541 -17.38 -53.55 -24.85
CA ARG A 541 -18.16 -53.99 -26.03
C ARG A 541 -18.63 -55.44 -25.91
N VAL A 542 -17.80 -56.35 -25.39
CA VAL A 542 -18.20 -57.75 -25.12
C VAL A 542 -19.30 -57.82 -24.05
N MET A 543 -19.20 -57.03 -22.97
CA MET A 543 -20.25 -56.92 -21.97
C MET A 543 -21.54 -56.31 -22.53
N THR A 544 -21.47 -55.31 -23.41
CA THR A 544 -22.64 -54.78 -24.13
C THR A 544 -23.30 -55.87 -24.99
N LEU A 545 -22.52 -56.63 -25.75
CA LEU A 545 -23.04 -57.75 -26.55
C LEU A 545 -23.65 -58.85 -25.67
N GLN A 546 -23.06 -59.16 -24.51
CA GLN A 546 -23.64 -60.08 -23.53
C GLN A 546 -24.95 -59.54 -22.92
N ILE A 547 -25.06 -58.22 -22.70
CA ILE A 547 -26.30 -57.59 -22.22
C ILE A 547 -27.41 -57.67 -23.28
N GLU A 548 -27.10 -57.43 -24.57
CA GLU A 548 -28.09 -57.63 -25.65
C GLU A 548 -28.45 -59.11 -25.84
N GLN A 549 -27.47 -60.03 -25.77
CA GLN A 549 -27.73 -61.47 -25.79
C GLN A 549 -28.64 -61.91 -24.64
N LEU A 550 -28.43 -61.39 -23.43
CA LEU A 550 -29.27 -61.67 -22.26
C LEU A 550 -30.66 -61.03 -22.38
N LYS A 551 -30.81 -59.89 -23.04
CA LYS A 551 -32.13 -59.32 -23.38
C LYS A 551 -32.87 -60.19 -24.40
N GLU A 552 -32.19 -60.71 -25.43
CA GLU A 552 -32.77 -61.68 -26.37
C GLU A 552 -33.16 -62.99 -25.67
N ASP A 553 -32.33 -63.52 -24.78
CA ASP A 553 -32.64 -64.70 -23.96
C ASP A 553 -33.83 -64.45 -23.02
N ILE A 554 -33.95 -63.26 -22.44
CA ILE A 554 -35.09 -62.86 -21.61
C ILE A 554 -36.35 -62.77 -22.47
N ALA A 555 -36.33 -62.05 -23.60
CA ALA A 555 -37.48 -61.95 -24.51
C ALA A 555 -37.89 -63.32 -25.08
N GLY A 556 -36.91 -64.18 -25.40
CA GLY A 556 -37.12 -65.57 -25.81
C GLY A 556 -37.78 -66.40 -24.70
N LYS A 557 -37.34 -66.23 -23.44
CA LYS A 557 -37.96 -66.85 -22.27
C LYS A 557 -39.34 -66.27 -21.93
N GLU A 558 -39.61 -64.99 -22.19
CA GLU A 558 -40.95 -64.40 -22.06
C GLU A 558 -41.92 -64.99 -23.10
N VAL A 559 -41.47 -65.14 -24.35
CA VAL A 559 -42.23 -65.84 -25.41
C VAL A 559 -42.43 -67.32 -25.07
N GLN A 560 -41.42 -68.00 -24.52
CA GLN A 560 -41.53 -69.38 -24.09
C GLN A 560 -42.45 -69.54 -22.87
N LEU A 561 -42.37 -68.63 -21.88
CA LEU A 561 -43.27 -68.58 -20.71
C LEU A 561 -44.71 -68.29 -21.15
N MET A 562 -44.94 -67.42 -22.14
CA MET A 562 -46.26 -67.22 -22.75
C MET A 562 -46.79 -68.49 -23.42
N ARG A 563 -45.93 -69.24 -24.13
CA ARG A 563 -46.28 -70.56 -24.69
C ARG A 563 -46.56 -71.59 -23.61
N GLU A 564 -45.79 -71.64 -22.53
CA GLU A 564 -45.99 -72.54 -21.40
C GLU A 564 -47.24 -72.17 -20.61
N GLN A 565 -47.57 -70.89 -20.41
CA GLN A 565 -48.84 -70.46 -19.82
C GLN A 565 -50.05 -70.82 -20.70
N LEU A 566 -49.92 -70.74 -22.03
CA LEU A 566 -50.94 -71.23 -22.97
C LEU A 566 -51.07 -72.75 -22.92
N ALA A 567 -49.96 -73.48 -22.94
CA ALA A 567 -49.92 -74.94 -22.84
C ALA A 567 -50.45 -75.43 -21.49
N LEU A 568 -50.18 -74.73 -20.38
CA LEU A 568 -50.64 -75.07 -19.05
C LEU A 568 -52.12 -74.71 -18.85
N ARG A 569 -52.63 -73.62 -19.46
CA ARG A 569 -54.08 -73.38 -19.57
C ARG A 569 -54.78 -74.50 -20.35
N LYS A 570 -54.19 -74.93 -21.48
CA LYS A 570 -54.73 -76.03 -22.30
C LYS A 570 -54.67 -77.37 -21.56
N ALA A 571 -53.55 -77.70 -20.92
CA ALA A 571 -53.37 -78.89 -20.10
C ALA A 571 -54.26 -78.87 -18.84
N HIS A 572 -54.62 -77.71 -18.29
CA HIS A 572 -55.59 -77.63 -17.19
C HIS A 572 -57.03 -77.86 -17.68
N ALA A 573 -57.37 -77.44 -18.91
CA ALA A 573 -58.65 -77.79 -19.53
C ALA A 573 -58.71 -79.29 -19.88
N GLU A 574 -57.63 -79.84 -20.45
CA GLU A 574 -57.48 -81.28 -20.74
C GLU A 574 -57.43 -82.12 -19.44
N LYS A 575 -56.87 -81.61 -18.35
CA LYS A 575 -56.92 -82.23 -17.02
C LYS A 575 -58.34 -82.27 -16.46
N GLU A 576 -59.13 -81.21 -16.59
CA GLU A 576 -60.55 -81.25 -16.17
C GLU A 576 -61.38 -82.17 -17.07
N ALA A 577 -61.09 -82.24 -18.37
CA ALA A 577 -61.69 -83.25 -19.25
C ALA A 577 -61.32 -84.68 -18.83
N MET A 578 -60.03 -84.95 -18.58
CA MET A 578 -59.57 -86.24 -18.06
C MET A 578 -60.09 -86.54 -16.64
N ARG A 579 -60.40 -85.52 -15.82
CA ARG A 579 -61.09 -85.71 -14.54
C ARG A 579 -62.50 -86.26 -14.72
N VAL A 580 -63.19 -85.84 -15.79
CA VAL A 580 -64.49 -86.40 -16.21
C VAL A 580 -64.33 -87.79 -16.84
N GLU A 581 -63.27 -88.02 -17.63
CA GLU A 581 -63.03 -89.31 -18.30
C GLU A 581 -62.57 -90.42 -17.34
N THR A 582 -61.64 -90.14 -16.41
CA THR A 582 -61.22 -91.11 -15.37
C THR A 582 -62.37 -91.46 -14.42
N MET A 583 -63.30 -90.52 -14.16
CA MET A 583 -64.55 -90.82 -13.43
C MET A 583 -65.47 -91.81 -14.15
N LYS A 584 -65.33 -91.99 -15.48
CA LYS A 584 -65.96 -93.12 -16.22
C LYS A 584 -65.11 -94.38 -16.15
N VAL A 585 -63.79 -94.29 -16.37
CA VAL A 585 -62.93 -95.48 -16.44
C VAL A 585 -62.80 -96.20 -15.08
N GLU A 586 -62.85 -95.50 -13.94
CA GLU A 586 -62.96 -96.13 -12.61
C GLU A 586 -64.37 -96.67 -12.28
N HIS A 587 -65.37 -96.38 -13.12
CA HIS A 587 -66.67 -97.05 -13.11
C HIS A 587 -66.57 -98.38 -13.88
N GLU A 588 -65.91 -98.36 -15.04
CA GLU A 588 -65.72 -99.53 -15.92
C GLU A 588 -64.71 -100.56 -15.36
N LEU A 589 -63.63 -100.12 -14.71
CA LEU A 589 -62.66 -101.02 -14.07
C LEU A 589 -63.20 -101.74 -12.82
N LYS A 590 -64.41 -101.40 -12.35
CA LYS A 590 -65.13 -102.18 -11.33
C LYS A 590 -65.83 -103.42 -11.90
N GLU A 591 -65.81 -103.62 -13.23
CA GLU A 591 -66.52 -104.71 -13.89
C GLU A 591 -65.60 -105.80 -14.51
N VAL A 592 -64.26 -105.71 -14.35
CA VAL A 592 -63.32 -106.68 -14.98
C VAL A 592 -62.30 -107.27 -13.99
N LYS A 593 -62.68 -108.42 -13.43
CA LYS A 593 -61.86 -109.50 -12.82
C LYS A 593 -61.09 -109.20 -11.53
#